data_AF-A0A925NBK8-F1
#
_entry.id   AF-A0A925NBK8-F1
#
_cell.length_a   1.000
_cell.length_b   1.000
_cell.length_c   1.000
_cell.angle_alpha   90.00
_cell.angle_beta   90.00
_cell.angle_gamma   90.00
#
_symmetry.space_group_name_H-M   'P 1'
#
loop_
_entity.id
_entity.type
_entity.pdbx_description
1 polymer ?
#
loop_
_entity_poly.entity_id
_entity_poly.type
_entity_poly.pdbx_seq_one_letter_code
_entity_poly.pdbx_strand_id
1 'polypeptide(L)'
;MSSMDLFLNVLVAVLGGAIRVGTPFLLVSLGECITEKSGRINLGLEGVLVFSAMAGFGGAYLTGNVWAGVLLAGVCGALLALMHGLVCSLPRVNDIATGIALMLLGTGL
;
A
#
# COMPACT_ATOMS: atom_id res chain seq x y z
N MET A 1 -24.81 28.97 -4.87
CA MET A 1 -23.98 28.46 -3.77
C MET A 1 -23.23 29.63 -3.17
N SER A 2 -23.29 29.85 -1.87
CA SER A 2 -22.56 30.95 -1.24
C SER A 2 -21.05 30.64 -1.21
N SER A 3 -20.21 31.68 -1.08
CA SER A 3 -18.76 31.52 -0.92
C SER A 3 -18.41 30.68 0.32
N MET A 4 -19.23 30.79 1.37
CA MET A 4 -19.12 29.99 2.59
C MET A 4 -19.38 28.51 2.32
N ASP A 5 -20.42 28.18 1.55
CA ASP A 5 -20.75 26.78 1.20
C ASP A 5 -19.62 26.12 0.40
N LEU A 6 -18.99 26.86 -0.52
CA LEU A 6 -17.85 26.36 -1.29
C LEU A 6 -16.68 26.00 -0.37
N PHE A 7 -16.34 26.91 0.56
CA PHE A 7 -15.26 26.69 1.51
C PHE A 7 -15.51 25.47 2.40
N LEU A 8 -16.72 25.35 2.97
CA LEU A 8 -17.08 24.22 3.81
C LEU A 8 -17.04 22.89 3.06
N ASN A 9 -17.50 22.85 1.81
CA ASN A 9 -17.45 21.65 0.98
C ASN A 9 -16.01 21.20 0.69
N VAL A 10 -15.12 22.13 0.37
CA VAL A 10 -13.70 21.83 0.16
C VAL A 10 -13.08 21.30 1.45
N LEU A 11 -13.37 21.93 2.59
CA LEU A 11 -12.83 21.50 3.89
C LEU A 11 -13.26 20.08 4.25
N VAL A 12 -14.56 19.76 4.09
CA VAL A 12 -15.10 18.41 4.32
C VAL A 12 -14.48 17.40 3.36
N ALA A 13 -14.32 17.74 2.07
CA ALA A 13 -13.71 16.86 1.09
C ALA A 13 -12.22 16.56 1.40
N VAL A 14 -11.46 17.57 1.82
CA VAL A 14 -10.04 17.41 2.20
C VAL A 14 -9.92 16.54 3.44
N LEU A 15 -10.71 16.80 4.49
CA LEU A 15 -10.67 16.01 5.73
C LEU A 15 -11.13 14.56 5.49
N GLY A 16 -12.22 14.38 4.74
CA GLY A 16 -12.69 13.05 4.36
C GLY A 16 -11.68 12.28 3.50
N GLY A 17 -11.00 12.97 2.56
CA GLY A 17 -9.92 12.41 1.76
C GLY A 17 -8.71 12.01 2.60
N ALA A 18 -8.29 12.87 3.53
CA ALA A 18 -7.16 12.62 4.43
C ALA A 18 -7.40 11.38 5.30
N ILE A 19 -8.60 11.20 5.85
CA ILE A 19 -8.94 10.01 6.64
C ILE A 19 -8.96 8.77 5.74
N ARG A 20 -9.63 8.84 4.59
CA ARG A 20 -9.78 7.70 3.67
C ARG A 20 -8.45 7.17 3.16
N VAL A 21 -7.54 8.07 2.77
CA VAL A 21 -6.21 7.70 2.26
C VAL A 21 -5.23 7.46 3.40
N GLY A 22 -5.26 8.26 4.46
CA GLY A 22 -4.33 8.13 5.59
C GLY A 22 -4.48 6.83 6.36
N THR A 23 -5.70 6.30 6.50
CA THR A 23 -5.96 5.06 7.26
C THR A 23 -5.14 3.86 6.77
N PRO A 24 -5.17 3.48 5.47
CA PRO A 24 -4.34 2.37 4.99
C PRO A 24 -2.84 2.70 5.01
N PHE A 25 -2.45 3.96 4.79
CA PHE A 25 -1.04 4.38 4.90
C PHE A 25 -0.50 4.26 6.33
N LEU A 26 -1.32 4.49 7.37
CA LEU A 26 -0.92 4.27 8.77
C LEU A 26 -0.60 2.79 9.04
N LEU A 27 -1.35 1.86 8.44
CA LEU A 27 -1.05 0.43 8.54
C LEU A 27 0.27 0.07 7.84
N VAL A 28 0.54 0.68 6.68
CA VAL A 28 1.81 0.55 5.98
C VAL A 28 2.97 1.10 6.82
N SER A 29 2.84 2.30 7.39
CA SER A 29 3.87 2.89 8.24
C SER A 29 4.14 2.04 9.49
N LEU A 30 3.09 1.46 10.08
CA LEU A 30 3.26 0.53 11.20
C LEU A 30 4.05 -0.72 10.79
N GLY A 31 3.74 -1.29 9.61
CA GLY A 31 4.50 -2.39 9.03
C GLY A 31 5.97 -2.03 8.82
N GLU A 32 6.23 -0.84 8.28
CA GLU A 32 7.61 -0.37 8.07
C GLU A 32 8.39 -0.19 9.36
N CYS A 33 7.77 0.37 10.40
CA CYS A 33 8.41 0.44 11.73
C CYS A 33 8.80 -0.95 12.27
N ILE A 34 8.10 -2.01 11.89
CA ILE A 34 8.47 -3.39 12.25
C ILE A 34 9.66 -3.85 11.39
N THR A 35 9.62 -3.59 10.08
CA THR A 35 10.72 -3.87 9.14
C THR A 35 12.02 -3.21 9.61
N GLU A 36 11.98 -1.92 9.94
CA GLU A 36 13.14 -1.14 10.41
C GLU A 36 13.75 -1.72 11.69
N LYS A 37 12.91 -2.20 12.62
CA LYS A 37 13.39 -2.88 13.84
C LYS A 37 14.13 -4.19 13.56
N SER A 38 13.88 -4.83 12.40
CA SER A 38 14.62 -6.02 11.96
C SER A 38 15.97 -5.68 11.32
N GLY A 39 16.32 -4.40 11.20
CA GLY A 39 17.54 -3.93 10.54
C GLY A 39 17.43 -3.87 9.02
N ARG A 40 16.20 -3.87 8.49
CA ARG A 40 15.88 -3.83 7.05
C ARG A 40 14.99 -2.63 6.75
N ILE A 41 15.02 -2.13 5.53
CA ILE A 41 14.17 -1.02 5.10
C ILE A 41 13.39 -1.44 3.86
N ASN A 42 12.11 -1.07 3.76
CA ASN A 42 11.27 -1.33 2.62
C ASN A 42 10.50 -0.08 2.17
N LEU A 43 11.18 0.73 1.36
CA LEU A 43 10.57 1.86 0.64
C LEU A 43 9.59 1.42 -0.46
N GLY A 44 9.44 0.12 -0.71
CA GLY A 44 8.54 -0.45 -1.70
C GLY A 44 7.08 -0.58 -1.25
N LEU A 45 6.79 -0.33 0.02
CA LEU A 45 5.47 -0.61 0.60
C LEU A 45 4.32 0.18 -0.03
N GLU A 46 4.58 1.37 -0.58
CA GLU A 46 3.57 2.12 -1.32
C GLU A 46 3.12 1.36 -2.59
N GLY A 47 4.07 0.80 -3.34
CA GLY A 47 3.75 -0.06 -4.50
C GLY A 47 3.08 -1.36 -4.08
N VAL A 48 3.50 -1.95 -2.96
CA VAL A 48 2.82 -3.13 -2.39
C VAL A 48 1.36 -2.81 -2.05
N LEU A 49 1.09 -1.65 -1.45
CA LEU A 49 -0.27 -1.20 -1.13
C LEU A 49 -1.13 -0.99 -2.37
N VAL A 50 -0.61 -0.28 -3.38
CA VAL A 50 -1.33 -0.01 -4.63
C VAL A 50 -1.67 -1.31 -5.37
N PHE A 51 -0.68 -2.19 -5.55
CA PHE A 51 -0.89 -3.47 -6.22
C PHE A 51 -1.89 -4.37 -5.46
N SER A 52 -1.75 -4.45 -4.14
CA SER A 52 -2.65 -5.27 -3.30
C SER A 52 -4.08 -4.74 -3.33
N ALA A 53 -4.26 -3.41 -3.38
CA ALA A 53 -5.57 -2.80 -3.53
C ALA A 53 -6.22 -3.16 -4.88
N MET A 54 -5.43 -3.15 -5.97
CA MET A 54 -5.91 -3.58 -7.28
C MET A 54 -6.25 -5.07 -7.33
N ALA A 55 -5.40 -5.94 -6.77
CA ALA A 55 -5.67 -7.36 -6.68
C ALA A 55 -6.94 -7.66 -5.87
N GLY A 56 -7.16 -6.94 -4.76
CA GLY A 56 -8.37 -7.08 -3.95
C GLY A 56 -9.63 -6.61 -4.67
N PHE A 57 -9.57 -5.48 -5.37
CA PHE A 57 -10.66 -5.01 -6.21
C PHE A 57 -10.99 -6.02 -7.31
N GLY A 58 -9.99 -6.49 -8.05
CA GLY A 58 -10.16 -7.49 -9.10
C GLY A 58 -10.75 -8.80 -8.56
N GLY A 59 -10.26 -9.26 -7.41
CA GLY A 59 -10.79 -10.44 -6.72
C GLY A 59 -12.26 -10.29 -6.35
N ALA A 60 -12.63 -9.17 -5.72
CA ALA A 60 -14.03 -8.91 -5.37
C ALA A 60 -14.93 -8.77 -6.61
N TYR A 61 -14.44 -8.10 -7.65
CA TYR A 61 -15.18 -7.89 -8.89
C TYR A 61 -15.44 -9.19 -9.66
N LEU A 62 -14.42 -10.02 -9.84
CA LEU A 62 -14.52 -11.28 -10.61
C LEU A 62 -15.31 -12.36 -9.87
N THR A 63 -15.23 -12.39 -8.53
CA THR A 63 -15.93 -13.41 -7.72
C THR A 63 -17.31 -12.99 -7.25
N GLY A 64 -17.62 -11.69 -7.28
CA GLY A 64 -18.81 -11.13 -6.62
C GLY A 64 -18.77 -11.19 -5.09
N ASN A 65 -17.64 -11.57 -4.49
CA ASN A 65 -17.49 -11.74 -3.04
C ASN A 65 -16.40 -10.81 -2.48
N VAL A 66 -16.82 -9.85 -1.64
CA VAL A 66 -15.92 -8.87 -1.03
C VAL A 66 -14.83 -9.53 -0.19
N TRP A 67 -15.14 -10.61 0.51
CA TRP A 67 -14.17 -11.31 1.36
C TRP A 67 -13.10 -12.05 0.55
N ALA A 68 -13.46 -12.55 -0.64
CA ALA A 68 -12.47 -13.12 -1.55
C ALA A 68 -11.47 -12.05 -2.01
N GLY A 69 -11.94 -10.83 -2.28
CA GLY A 69 -11.09 -9.67 -2.56
C GLY A 69 -10.16 -9.31 -1.39
N VAL A 70 -10.68 -9.28 -0.16
CA VAL A 70 -9.85 -9.02 1.04
C VAL A 70 -8.74 -10.06 1.18
N LEU A 71 -9.06 -11.35 0.99
CA LEU A 71 -8.07 -12.42 1.04
C LEU A 71 -7.03 -12.28 -0.08
N LEU A 72 -7.45 -11.96 -1.30
CA LEU A 72 -6.55 -11.74 -2.44
C LEU A 72 -5.60 -10.57 -2.20
N ALA A 73 -6.10 -9.43 -1.70
CA ALA A 73 -5.26 -8.29 -1.34
C ALA A 73 -4.19 -8.67 -0.31
N GLY A 74 -4.59 -9.38 0.76
CA GLY A 74 -3.68 -9.84 1.80
C GLY A 74 -2.60 -10.80 1.28
N VAL A 75 -2.99 -11.77 0.45
CA VAL A 75 -2.05 -12.73 -0.15
C VAL A 75 -1.07 -12.03 -1.11
N CYS A 76 -1.55 -11.15 -1.99
CA CYS A 76 -0.69 -10.40 -2.90
C CYS A 76 0.34 -9.53 -2.15
N GLY A 77 -0.11 -8.80 -1.12
CA GLY A 77 0.78 -7.98 -0.29
C GLY A 77 1.83 -8.81 0.44
N ALA A 78 1.43 -9.94 1.03
CA ALA A 78 2.33 -10.86 1.71
C ALA A 78 3.38 -11.45 0.75
N LEU A 79 2.98 -11.83 -0.47
CA LEU A 79 3.90 -12.37 -1.47
C LEU A 79 4.93 -11.34 -1.94
N LEU A 80 4.51 -10.09 -2.20
CA LEU A 80 5.45 -9.03 -2.57
C LEU A 80 6.42 -8.67 -1.43
N ALA A 81 5.92 -8.59 -0.19
CA ALA A 81 6.76 -8.34 0.98
C ALA A 81 7.74 -9.49 1.23
N LEU A 82 7.29 -10.74 1.07
CA LEU A 82 8.15 -11.92 1.13
C LEU A 82 9.24 -11.87 0.05
N MET A 83 8.87 -11.53 -1.19
CA MET A 83 9.82 -11.36 -2.29
C MET A 83 10.89 -10.32 -1.95
N HIS A 84 10.50 -9.14 -1.43
CA HIS A 84 11.45 -8.12 -0.98
C HIS A 84 12.42 -8.67 0.08
N GLY A 85 11.87 -9.31 1.12
CA GLY A 85 12.68 -9.88 2.20
C GLY A 85 13.66 -10.95 1.71
N LEU A 86 13.22 -11.83 0.81
CA LEU A 86 14.06 -12.83 0.18
C LEU A 86 15.16 -12.19 -0.66
N VAL A 87 14.83 -11.24 -1.53
CA VAL A 87 15.84 -10.56 -2.38
C VAL A 87 16.85 -9.80 -1.52
N CYS A 88 16.40 -9.07 -0.51
CA CYS A 88 17.29 -8.32 0.40
C CYS A 88 18.16 -9.25 1.26
N SER A 89 17.75 -10.50 1.49
CA SER A 89 18.57 -11.48 2.22
C SER A 89 19.85 -11.91 1.47
N LEU A 90 19.93 -11.67 0.16
CA LEU A 90 21.12 -12.01 -0.63
C LEU A 90 22.30 -11.08 -0.32
N PRO A 91 23.55 -11.59 -0.45
CA PRO A 91 24.73 -10.78 -0.23
C PRO A 91 24.82 -9.63 -1.24
N ARG A 92 25.21 -8.43 -0.75
CA ARG A 92 25.42 -7.20 -1.53
C ARG A 92 24.17 -6.57 -2.15
N VAL A 93 22.97 -7.03 -1.77
CA VAL A 93 21.73 -6.36 -2.17
C VAL A 93 21.51 -5.12 -1.32
N ASN A 94 21.07 -4.03 -1.96
CA ASN A 94 20.73 -2.78 -1.30
C ASN A 94 19.20 -2.64 -1.15
N ASP A 95 18.72 -2.75 0.09
CA ASP A 95 17.31 -2.65 0.49
C ASP A 95 16.58 -1.42 -0.07
N ILE A 96 17.26 -0.27 -0.13
CA ILE A 96 16.68 0.98 -0.64
C ILE A 96 16.39 0.85 -2.14
N ALA A 97 17.37 0.36 -2.92
CA ALA A 97 17.22 0.23 -4.36
C ALA A 97 16.18 -0.83 -4.74
N THR A 98 16.15 -1.96 -4.03
CA THR A 98 15.12 -2.99 -4.23
C THR A 98 13.73 -2.49 -3.83
N GLY A 99 13.63 -1.73 -2.74
CA GLY A 99 12.39 -1.08 -2.31
C GLY A 99 11.85 -0.13 -3.38
N ILE A 100 12.69 0.76 -3.92
CA ILE A 100 12.28 1.68 -5.00
C ILE A 100 11.86 0.89 -6.26
N ALA A 101 12.60 -0.17 -6.62
CA ALA A 101 12.22 -1.02 -7.75
C ALA A 101 10.87 -1.70 -7.53
N LEU A 102 10.59 -2.18 -6.31
CA LEU A 102 9.31 -2.77 -5.92
C LEU A 102 8.16 -1.73 -5.94
N MET A 103 8.45 -0.49 -5.53
CA MET A 103 7.49 0.61 -5.63
C MET A 103 7.08 0.86 -7.09
N LEU A 104 8.04 0.93 -8.00
CA LEU A 104 7.79 1.11 -9.44
C LEU A 104 7.04 -0.10 -10.04
N LEU A 105 7.41 -1.31 -9.63
CA LEU A 105 6.72 -2.53 -10.06
C LEU A 105 5.26 -2.52 -9.61
N GLY A 106 5.00 -2.26 -8.33
CA GLY A 106 3.65 -2.32 -7.77
C GLY A 106 2.73 -1.17 -8.21
N THR A 107 3.28 -0.02 -8.58
CA THR A 107 2.50 1.08 -9.17
C THR A 107 2.32 0.95 -10.68
N GLY A 108 3.19 0.20 -11.36
CA GLY A 108 3.15 -0.03 -12.81
C GLY A 108 2.33 -1.24 -13.26
N LEU A 109 2.09 -2.22 -12.36
CA LEU A 109 1.22 -3.39 -12.60
C LEU A 109 -0.23 -3.09 -12.19
#